data_AF-A0A2S7A3G0-F1
#
_entry.id   AF-A0A2S7A3G0-F1
#
_cell.length_a   1.000
_cell.length_b   1.000
_cell.length_c   1.000
_cell.angle_alpha   90.00
_cell.angle_beta   90.00
_cell.angle_gamma   90.00
#
_symmetry.space_group_name_H-M   'P 1'
#
loop_
_entity.id
_entity.type
_entity.pdbx_description
1 polymer ?
#
loop_
_entity_poly.entity_id
_entity_poly.type
_entity_poly.pdbx_seq_one_letter_code
_entity_poly.pdbx_strand_id
1 'polypeptide(L)'
;MSMDDPEKRYAVTVYVAAAGTPLMAGGTSFGGHMYYSIDDGTTVKSYGFSPIKHGEASGPGKVSFNDVDTYQKPYYSRTMEIDKAQYEKLDAF
;
A
#
# COMPACT_ATOMS: atom_id res chain seq x y z
N MET A 1 -27.03 -5.05 -12.75
CA MET A 1 -26.16 -4.77 -13.91
C MET A 1 -25.42 -3.49 -13.56
N SER A 2 -24.16 -3.59 -13.12
CA SER A 2 -23.38 -2.39 -12.79
C SER A 2 -23.11 -1.60 -14.05
N MET A 3 -23.44 -0.31 -14.01
CA MET A 3 -22.90 0.67 -14.94
C MET A 3 -21.49 1.00 -14.47
N ASP A 4 -20.52 0.22 -14.94
CA ASP A 4 -19.13 0.65 -14.88
C ASP A 4 -18.94 1.76 -15.91
N ASP A 5 -18.47 2.91 -15.44
CA ASP A 5 -18.12 4.05 -16.28
C ASP A 5 -16.87 3.66 -17.08
N PRO A 6 -16.95 3.53 -18.42
CA PRO A 6 -15.87 2.96 -19.23
C PRO A 6 -14.56 3.77 -19.20
N GLU A 7 -14.57 4.98 -18.63
CA GLU A 7 -13.36 5.79 -18.43
C GLU A 7 -12.67 5.59 -17.07
N LYS A 8 -13.38 5.08 -16.04
CA LYS A 8 -12.76 4.89 -14.73
C LYS A 8 -11.87 3.65 -14.74
N ARG A 9 -10.56 3.89 -14.72
CA ARG A 9 -9.54 2.86 -14.52
C ARG A 9 -9.26 2.68 -13.05
N TYR A 10 -9.41 1.46 -12.56
CA TYR A 10 -8.97 1.09 -11.22
C TYR A 10 -7.62 0.39 -11.31
N ALA A 11 -6.73 0.72 -10.41
CA ALA A 11 -5.42 0.10 -10.33
C ALA A 11 -5.03 -0.23 -8.90
N VAL A 12 -4.18 -1.23 -8.76
CA VAL A 12 -3.44 -1.50 -7.53
C VAL A 12 -1.95 -1.43 -7.84
N THR A 13 -1.18 -0.78 -6.97
CA THR A 13 0.28 -0.84 -7.00
C THR A 13 0.76 -1.55 -5.74
N VAL A 14 1.51 -2.64 -5.91
CA VAL A 14 2.19 -3.33 -4.81
C VAL A 14 3.61 -2.81 -4.69
N TYR A 15 4.07 -2.62 -3.45
CA TYR A 15 5.40 -2.10 -3.13
C TYR A 15 6.14 -3.07 -2.22
N VAL A 16 7.45 -3.18 -2.45
CA VAL A 16 8.37 -3.90 -1.57
C VAL A 16 9.52 -2.96 -1.22
N ALA A 17 9.60 -2.57 0.04
CA ALA A 17 10.76 -1.93 0.64
C ALA A 17 11.71 -3.01 1.13
N ALA A 18 12.95 -3.03 0.65
CA ALA A 18 13.99 -3.90 1.20
C ALA A 18 14.44 -3.40 2.58
N ALA A 19 15.08 -4.27 3.37
CA ALA A 19 15.83 -3.81 4.55
C ALA A 19 16.82 -2.71 4.15
N GLY A 20 16.91 -1.65 4.94
CA GLY A 20 17.70 -0.46 4.62
C GLY A 20 16.97 0.60 3.79
N THR A 21 15.73 0.37 3.34
CA THR A 21 14.96 1.40 2.60
C THR A 21 14.81 2.66 3.47
N PRO A 22 15.19 3.85 2.98
CA PRO A 22 15.07 5.10 3.73
C PRO A 22 13.63 5.43 4.08
N LEU A 23 13.42 5.96 5.28
CA LEU A 23 12.10 6.42 5.74
C LEU A 23 12.01 7.94 5.67
N MET A 24 10.80 8.46 5.43
CA MET A 24 10.56 9.91 5.36
C MET A 24 10.92 10.64 6.66
N ALA A 25 10.63 10.04 7.80
CA ALA A 25 10.97 10.62 9.11
C ALA A 25 12.47 10.50 9.47
N GLY A 26 13.31 9.98 8.57
CA GLY A 26 14.70 9.65 8.83
C GLY A 26 14.91 8.22 9.31
N GLY A 27 16.14 7.74 9.18
CA GLY A 27 16.48 6.33 9.42
C GLY A 27 16.09 5.42 8.25
N THR A 28 16.13 4.12 8.50
CA THR A 28 15.89 3.08 7.49
C THR A 28 15.04 1.95 8.04
N SER A 29 14.28 1.29 7.16
CA SER A 29 13.53 0.08 7.52
C SER A 29 14.48 -1.03 8.00
N PHE A 30 14.17 -1.62 9.16
CA PHE A 30 15.00 -2.69 9.73
C PHE A 30 14.88 -4.01 8.94
N GLY A 31 13.66 -4.50 8.75
CA GLY A 31 13.38 -5.77 8.06
C GLY A 31 12.91 -5.63 6.61
N GLY A 32 12.67 -4.39 6.15
CA GLY A 32 11.87 -4.14 4.96
C GLY A 32 10.38 -4.09 5.28
N HIS A 33 9.56 -3.93 4.24
CA HIS A 33 8.11 -3.83 4.36
C HIS A 33 7.41 -4.11 3.03
N MET A 34 6.21 -4.67 3.08
CA MET A 34 5.32 -4.81 1.92
C MET A 34 4.02 -4.09 2.18
N TYR A 35 3.57 -3.32 1.19
CA TYR A 35 2.33 -2.54 1.25
C TYR A 35 1.80 -2.34 -0.16
N TYR A 36 0.59 -1.81 -0.28
CA TYR A 36 -0.02 -1.52 -1.58
C TYR A 36 -0.74 -0.17 -1.56
N SER A 37 -1.04 0.35 -2.75
CA SER A 37 -1.96 1.46 -2.94
C SER A 37 -3.02 1.10 -3.96
N ILE A 38 -4.22 1.63 -3.80
CA ILE A 38 -5.28 1.54 -4.80
C ILE A 38 -5.53 2.94 -5.37
N ASP A 39 -5.85 2.99 -6.65
CA ASP A 39 -6.13 4.20 -7.41
C ASP A 39 -7.44 4.00 -8.19
N ASP A 40 -8.39 4.94 -8.07
CA ASP A 40 -9.66 4.94 -8.79
C ASP A 40 -9.70 5.93 -9.98
N GLY A 41 -8.53 6.46 -10.35
CA GLY A 41 -8.32 7.51 -11.33
C GLY A 41 -8.41 8.93 -10.76
N THR A 42 -8.82 9.08 -9.49
CA THR A 42 -8.95 10.39 -8.83
C THR A 42 -8.25 10.44 -7.48
N THR A 43 -8.25 9.32 -6.76
CA THR A 43 -7.75 9.21 -5.39
C THR A 43 -6.85 8.00 -5.28
N VAL A 44 -5.65 8.22 -4.72
CA VAL A 44 -4.73 7.16 -4.33
C VAL A 44 -4.83 6.94 -2.82
N LYS A 45 -5.10 5.71 -2.40
CA LYS A 45 -5.15 5.30 -0.99
C LYS A 45 -4.08 4.27 -0.72
N SER A 46 -3.34 4.41 0.38
CA SER A 46 -2.28 3.48 0.79
C SER A 46 -2.79 2.51 1.85
N TYR A 47 -2.34 1.27 1.80
CA TYR A 47 -2.64 0.22 2.76
C TYR A 47 -1.40 -0.63 2.99
N GLY A 48 -1.00 -0.77 4.25
CA GLY A 48 -0.07 -1.79 4.68
C GLY A 48 -0.45 -2.33 6.05
N PHE A 49 0.36 -3.24 6.57
CA PHE A 49 0.11 -3.87 7.85
C PHE A 49 1.38 -3.95 8.65
N SER A 50 1.37 -3.35 9.85
CA SER A 50 2.52 -3.36 10.74
C SER A 50 2.11 -3.72 12.17
N PRO A 51 3.04 -4.22 13.00
CA PRO A 51 2.83 -4.33 14.44
C PRO A 51 2.32 -3.02 15.04
N ILE A 52 1.46 -3.10 16.06
CA ILE A 52 1.01 -1.91 16.79
C ILE A 52 2.18 -1.25 17.51
N LYS A 53 3.04 -2.07 18.14
CA LYS A 53 4.24 -1.63 18.84
C LYS A 53 5.46 -1.77 17.94
N HIS A 54 6.17 -0.67 17.75
CA HIS A 54 7.35 -0.62 16.91
C HIS A 54 8.44 -1.59 17.41
N GLY A 55 9.06 -2.31 16.48
CA GLY A 55 10.15 -3.26 16.75
C GLY A 55 9.71 -4.67 17.13
N GLU A 56 8.42 -4.94 17.30
CA GLU A 56 7.94 -6.30 17.56
C GLU A 56 7.84 -7.10 16.25
N ALA A 57 8.35 -8.33 16.26
CA ALA A 57 8.25 -9.24 15.11
C ALA A 57 6.94 -10.06 15.10
N SER A 58 6.22 -10.06 16.23
CA SER A 58 4.98 -10.82 16.41
C SER A 58 4.07 -10.11 17.43
N GLY A 59 2.76 -10.37 17.33
CA GLY A 59 1.75 -9.74 18.17
C GLY A 59 0.65 -9.07 17.35
N PRO A 60 -0.25 -8.30 17.99
CA PRO A 60 -1.29 -7.56 17.31
C PRO A 60 -0.70 -6.56 16.30
N GLY A 61 -1.25 -6.54 15.09
CA GLY A 61 -0.94 -5.54 14.09
C GLY A 61 -2.09 -4.57 13.83
N LYS A 62 -1.82 -3.59 12.98
CA LYS A 62 -2.77 -2.58 12.53
C LYS A 62 -2.56 -2.29 11.05
N VAL A 63 -3.63 -1.82 10.41
CA VAL A 63 -3.54 -1.24 9.07
C VAL A 63 -2.80 0.10 9.16
N SER A 64 -1.91 0.35 8.20
CA SER A 64 -1.22 1.62 7.99
C SER A 64 -1.74 2.25 6.70
N PHE A 65 -2.07 3.54 6.74
CA PHE A 65 -2.71 4.25 5.62
C PHE A 65 -1.78 5.25 4.91
N ASN A 66 -0.48 5.24 5.25
CA ASN A 66 0.49 6.24 4.78
C ASN A 66 1.85 5.62 4.42
N ASP A 67 1.88 4.32 4.10
CA ASP A 67 3.14 3.64 3.79
C ASP A 67 3.76 4.14 2.47
N VAL A 68 2.95 4.55 1.49
CA VAL A 68 3.40 5.21 0.26
C VAL A 68 4.20 6.48 0.56
N ASP A 69 3.80 7.25 1.56
CA ASP A 69 4.52 8.47 1.98
C ASP A 69 5.72 8.13 2.88
N THR A 70 5.62 7.04 3.64
CA THR A 70 6.63 6.69 4.65
C THR A 70 7.91 6.13 4.03
N TYR A 71 7.79 5.22 3.06
CA TYR A 71 8.94 4.52 2.48
C TYR A 71 9.45 5.20 1.20
N GLN A 72 10.66 5.75 1.25
CA GLN A 72 11.25 6.41 0.11
C GLN A 72 11.95 5.42 -0.82
N LYS A 73 11.66 5.49 -2.12
CA LYS A 73 12.29 4.67 -3.17
C LYS A 73 12.21 3.16 -2.84
N PRO A 74 11.00 2.58 -2.77
CA PRO A 74 10.85 1.16 -2.54
C PRO A 74 11.64 0.38 -3.60
N TYR A 75 12.20 -0.75 -3.19
CA TYR A 75 13.06 -1.59 -4.03
C TYR A 75 12.32 -2.12 -5.26
N TYR A 76 11.04 -2.42 -5.09
CA TYR A 76 10.17 -2.87 -6.17
C TYR A 76 8.80 -2.22 -6.05
N SER A 77 8.23 -1.89 -7.20
CA SER A 77 6.83 -1.51 -7.34
C SER A 77 6.26 -2.08 -8.62
N ARG A 78 5.01 -2.56 -8.59
CA ARG A 78 4.29 -2.97 -9.79
C ARG A 78 2.84 -2.55 -9.73
N THR A 79 2.40 -1.86 -10.76
CA THR A 79 1.01 -1.47 -10.98
C THR A 79 0.30 -2.49 -11.86
N MET A 80 -0.94 -2.81 -11.50
CA MET A 80 -1.83 -3.71 -12.23
C MET A 80 -3.20 -3.04 -12.32
N GLU A 81 -3.79 -3.03 -13.51
CA GLU A 81 -5.21 -2.66 -13.67
C GLU A 81 -6.07 -3.76 -13.04
N ILE A 82 -7.12 -3.34 -12.34
CA ILE A 82 -8.08 -4.21 -11.66
C ILE A 82 -9.51 -3.77 -12.00
N ASP A 83 -10.48 -4.64 -11.76
CA ASP A 83 -11.89 -4.26 -11.87
C ASP A 83 -12.38 -3.51 -10.62
N LYS A 84 -13.56 -2.89 -10.74
CA LYS A 84 -14.18 -2.13 -9.64
C LYS A 84 -14.46 -3.00 -8.41
N ALA A 85 -14.90 -4.24 -8.61
CA ALA A 85 -15.21 -5.14 -7.49
C ALA A 85 -13.95 -5.56 -6.72
N GLN A 86 -12.80 -5.66 -7.39
CA GLN A 86 -11.50 -5.86 -6.78
C GLN A 86 -11.05 -4.62 -6.01
N TYR A 87 -11.21 -3.43 -6.57
CA TYR A 87 -10.92 -2.17 -5.90
C TYR A 87 -11.74 -2.03 -4.60
N GLU A 88 -13.05 -2.22 -4.66
CA GLU A 88 -13.95 -2.08 -3.50
C GLU A 88 -13.61 -3.06 -2.37
N LYS A 89 -13.13 -4.27 -2.69
CA LYS A 89 -12.66 -5.23 -1.69
C LYS A 89 -11.38 -4.77 -0.99
N LEU A 90 -10.50 -4.08 -1.70
CA LEU A 90 -9.26 -3.53 -1.14
C LEU A 90 -9.52 -2.25 -0.35
N ASP A 91 -10.50 -1.44 -0.74
CA ASP A 91 -10.90 -0.21 -0.05
C ASP A 91 -11.62 -0.46 1.28
N ALA A 92 -12.08 -1.68 1.53
CA ALA A 92 -12.88 -2.05 2.70
C ALA A 92 -12.07 -2.26 4.00
N PHE A 93 -10.75 -2.05 3.97
CA PHE A 93 -9.85 -2.25 5.11
C PHE A 93 -9.57 -0.97 5.92
#